data_AF-A0A4D4LWQ8-F1
#
_entry.id   AF-A0A4D4LWQ8-F1
#
_cell.length_a   1.000
_cell.length_b   1.000
_cell.length_c   1.000
_cell.angle_alpha   90.00
_cell.angle_beta   90.00
_cell.angle_gamma   90.00
#
_symmetry.space_group_name_H-M   'P 1'
#
loop_
_entity.id
_entity.type
_entity.pdbx_description
1 polymer ?
#
loop_
_entity_poly.entity_id
_entity_poly.type
_entity_poly.pdbx_seq_one_letter_code
_entity_poly.pdbx_strand_id
1 'polypeptide(L)'
;MTAPIETTGAAAEAQPEAVLVGAEKGQIEGRSLGQIAWSRFKRDKVAVVGGVIVILLILVAVLSRPIQALLGLDPNAFNQDLIDPNTSLPKGSFGGMSGDHPLGVEPKFGRDIATRVLEGSWVSLVVAFGATILSNVIGAILGVVAGYYGGRVDTIISRLMDTFLAFPSCCSPSPSPQRSRAAPSVWKGCRSTSAS
;
A
#
# COMPACT_ATOMS: atom_id res chain seq x y z
N MET A 1 8.08 42.80 51.43
CA MET A 1 7.50 41.73 52.26
C MET A 1 7.95 40.40 51.68
N THR A 2 9.17 40.01 52.04
CA THR A 2 9.86 38.81 51.54
C THR A 2 9.56 37.71 52.55
N ALA A 3 8.81 36.67 52.16
CA ALA A 3 8.61 35.50 53.00
C ALA A 3 9.65 34.42 52.61
N PRO A 4 10.37 33.81 53.58
CA PRO A 4 11.38 32.80 53.32
C PRO A 4 10.69 31.45 53.09
N ILE A 5 11.03 30.75 52.02
CA ILE A 5 10.67 29.33 51.88
C ILE A 5 11.83 28.55 52.49
N GLU A 6 11.56 27.97 53.65
CA GLU A 6 12.49 27.12 54.38
C GLU A 6 12.97 25.97 53.50
N THR A 7 14.28 25.92 53.31
CA THR A 7 15.00 24.74 52.86
C THR A 7 15.15 23.79 54.05
N THR A 8 14.08 23.08 54.40
CA THR A 8 14.14 22.02 55.42
C THR A 8 13.90 20.67 54.75
N GLY A 9 15.02 19.99 54.47
CA GLY A 9 15.21 18.64 54.99
C GLY A 9 14.20 17.57 54.61
N ALA A 10 13.75 17.52 53.36
CA ALA A 10 13.23 16.28 52.79
C ALA A 10 13.93 16.06 51.46
N ALA A 11 15.20 15.67 51.55
CA ALA A 11 15.74 14.67 50.66
C ALA A 11 14.82 13.43 50.71
N ALA A 12 13.68 13.51 50.05
CA ALA A 12 13.13 12.35 49.37
C ALA A 12 14.06 12.14 48.17
N GLU A 13 15.29 11.72 48.46
CA GLU A 13 16.04 10.87 47.57
C GLU A 13 15.07 9.75 47.22
N ALA A 14 14.38 9.91 46.10
CA ALA A 14 13.62 8.85 45.47
C ALA A 14 14.67 7.79 45.14
N GLN A 15 14.90 6.89 46.09
CA GLN A 15 15.94 5.88 46.07
C GLN A 15 15.90 5.19 44.70
N PRO A 16 16.80 5.55 43.76
CA PRO A 16 16.78 4.94 42.44
C PRO A 16 17.08 3.45 42.60
N GLU A 17 17.81 3.09 43.66
CA GLU A 17 18.15 1.72 44.02
C GLU A 17 16.91 0.86 44.35
N ALA A 18 15.86 1.38 45.00
CA ALA A 18 14.67 0.59 45.33
C ALA A 18 13.82 0.28 44.08
N VAL A 19 13.81 1.19 43.09
CA VAL A 19 13.16 0.98 41.79
C VAL A 19 14.01 0.05 40.90
N LEU A 20 15.33 0.13 41.00
CA LEU A 20 16.27 -0.75 40.29
C LEU A 20 16.25 -2.19 40.86
N VAL A 21 16.20 -2.36 42.18
CA VAL A 21 16.15 -3.68 42.85
C VAL A 21 14.85 -4.44 42.54
N GLY A 22 13.74 -3.73 42.28
CA GLY A 22 12.48 -4.32 41.79
C GLY A 22 12.50 -4.65 40.28
N ALA A 23 13.33 -3.95 39.50
CA ALA A 23 13.47 -4.17 38.06
C ALA A 23 14.50 -5.25 37.70
N GLU A 24 15.46 -5.55 38.59
CA GLU A 24 16.58 -6.47 38.32
C GLU A 24 16.22 -7.98 38.33
N LYS A 25 14.99 -8.36 38.69
CA LYS A 25 14.55 -9.77 38.67
C LYS A 25 13.51 -10.12 37.60
N GLY A 26 13.24 -9.20 36.69
CA GLY A 26 12.60 -9.53 35.42
C GLY A 26 13.67 -10.06 34.47
N GLN A 27 13.85 -11.38 34.45
CA GLN A 27 14.68 -12.13 33.52
C GLN A 27 14.75 -11.41 32.16
N ILE A 28 15.85 -10.69 31.90
CA ILE A 28 16.11 -10.07 30.60
C ILE A 28 16.44 -11.23 29.68
N GLU A 29 15.42 -11.94 29.22
CA GLU A 29 15.55 -12.88 28.12
C GLU A 29 16.12 -12.07 26.96
N GLY A 30 17.34 -12.41 26.55
CA GLY A 30 17.91 -11.97 25.28
C GLY A 30 17.11 -12.58 24.14
N ARG A 31 15.87 -12.12 23.95
CA ARG A 31 15.02 -12.56 22.84
C ARG A 31 15.66 -12.05 21.56
N SER A 32 15.77 -12.93 20.56
CA SER A 32 16.37 -12.54 19.29
C SER A 32 15.59 -11.36 18.69
N LEU A 33 16.27 -10.49 17.94
CA LEU A 33 15.62 -9.35 17.27
C LEU A 33 14.39 -9.79 16.46
N GLY A 34 14.43 -11.00 15.88
CA GLY A 34 13.30 -11.61 15.18
C GLY A 34 12.14 -12.02 16.10
N GLN A 35 12.42 -12.56 17.29
CA GLN A 35 11.37 -12.87 18.27
C GLN A 35 10.69 -11.61 18.79
N ILE A 36 11.44 -10.52 18.97
CA ILE A 36 10.88 -9.22 19.37
C ILE A 36 10.00 -8.66 18.24
N ALA A 37 10.48 -8.67 16.99
CA ALA A 37 9.70 -8.25 15.83
C ALA A 37 8.40 -9.07 15.66
N TRP A 38 8.48 -10.40 15.81
CA TRP A 38 7.33 -11.30 15.70
C TRP A 38 6.29 -11.06 16.80
N SER A 39 6.74 -10.81 18.03
CA SER A 39 5.84 -10.49 19.15
C SER A 39 5.12 -9.16 18.98
N ARG A 40 5.76 -8.17 18.32
CA ARG A 40 5.17 -6.87 18.00
C ARG A 40 4.17 -6.98 16.86
N PHE A 41 4.52 -7.69 15.79
CA PHE A 41 3.64 -7.87 14.64
C PHE A 41 2.32 -8.55 15.03
N LYS A 42 2.36 -9.62 15.84
CA LYS A 42 1.13 -10.31 16.29
C LYS A 42 0.26 -9.49 17.24
N ARG A 43 0.81 -8.49 17.92
CA ARG A 43 0.05 -7.60 18.82
C ARG A 43 -0.70 -6.51 18.05
N ASP A 44 -0.17 -6.10 16.89
CA ASP A 44 -0.81 -5.10 16.05
C ASP A 44 -1.86 -5.74 15.14
N LYS A 45 -3.13 -5.52 15.45
CA LYS A 45 -4.26 -6.04 14.68
C LYS A 45 -4.28 -5.51 13.24
N VAL A 46 -3.84 -4.27 13.03
CA VAL A 46 -3.78 -3.66 11.68
C VAL A 46 -2.70 -4.35 10.86
N ALA A 47 -1.52 -4.57 11.46
CA ALA A 47 -0.43 -5.28 10.80
C ALA A 47 -0.80 -6.72 10.44
N VAL A 48 -1.49 -7.44 11.34
CA VAL A 48 -1.97 -8.81 11.08
C VAL A 48 -3.00 -8.84 9.95
N VAL A 49 -4.01 -7.95 9.96
CA VAL A 49 -5.04 -7.91 8.90
C VAL A 49 -4.39 -7.60 7.55
N GLY A 50 -3.49 -6.62 7.49
CA GLY A 50 -2.73 -6.31 6.28
C GLY A 50 -1.91 -7.51 5.79
N GLY A 51 -1.21 -8.19 6.70
CA GLY A 51 -0.44 -9.40 6.39
C GLY A 51 -1.31 -10.53 5.82
N VAL A 52 -2.50 -10.77 6.39
CA VAL A 52 -3.45 -11.78 5.88
C VAL A 52 -3.92 -11.45 4.47
N ILE A 53 -4.25 -10.19 4.19
CA ILE A 53 -4.68 -9.76 2.84
C ILE A 53 -3.56 -9.97 1.84
N VAL A 54 -2.32 -9.59 2.18
CA VAL A 54 -1.15 -9.77 1.31
C VAL A 54 -0.91 -11.26 1.05
N ILE A 55 -0.96 -12.11 2.07
CA ILE A 55 -0.82 -13.57 1.92
C ILE A 55 -1.92 -14.12 1.00
N LEU A 56 -3.17 -13.69 1.17
CA LEU A 56 -4.27 -14.12 0.32
C LEU A 56 -4.04 -13.73 -1.15
N LEU A 57 -3.61 -12.50 -1.42
CA LEU A 57 -3.29 -12.04 -2.77
C LEU A 57 -2.12 -12.82 -3.38
N ILE A 58 -1.08 -13.14 -2.59
CA ILE A 58 0.03 -13.99 -3.03
C ILE A 58 -0.46 -15.39 -3.38
N LEU A 59 -1.33 -15.98 -2.55
CA LEU A 59 -1.90 -17.29 -2.82
C LEU A 59 -2.68 -17.29 -4.13
N VAL A 60 -3.58 -16.32 -4.34
CA VAL A 60 -4.35 -16.22 -5.61
C VAL A 60 -3.42 -16.08 -6.81
N ALA A 61 -2.39 -15.24 -6.73
CA ALA A 61 -1.44 -15.01 -7.82
C ALA A 61 -0.56 -16.24 -8.11
N VAL A 62 -0.09 -16.95 -7.08
CA VAL A 62 0.76 -18.14 -7.25
C VAL A 62 -0.06 -19.34 -7.73
N LEU A 63 -1.29 -19.50 -7.21
CA LEU A 63 -2.20 -20.56 -7.66
C LEU A 63 -2.73 -20.30 -9.07
N SER A 64 -2.64 -19.08 -9.60
CA SER A 64 -3.07 -18.76 -10.97
C SER A 64 -2.42 -19.64 -12.04
N ARG A 65 -1.09 -19.82 -12.00
CA ARG A 65 -0.34 -20.66 -12.96
C ARG A 65 -0.75 -22.14 -12.95
N PRO A 66 -0.79 -22.85 -11.80
CA PRO A 66 -1.24 -24.23 -11.75
C PRO A 66 -2.74 -24.38 -12.07
N ILE A 67 -3.58 -23.39 -11.73
CA ILE A 67 -5.01 -23.40 -12.11
C ILE A 67 -5.15 -23.30 -13.63
N GLN A 68 -4.42 -22.40 -14.30
CA GLN A 68 -4.43 -22.29 -15.76
C GLN A 68 -3.90 -23.57 -16.44
N ALA A 69 -2.84 -24.17 -15.90
CA ALA A 69 -2.27 -25.42 -16.42
C ALA A 69 -3.20 -26.63 -16.20
N LEU A 70 -3.94 -26.67 -15.09
CA LEU A 70 -4.84 -27.77 -14.75
C LEU A 70 -6.19 -27.67 -15.49
N LEU A 71 -6.71 -26.47 -15.71
CA LEU A 71 -7.98 -26.24 -16.42
C LEU A 71 -7.81 -26.03 -17.93
N GLY A 72 -6.57 -25.96 -18.46
CA GLY A 72 -6.34 -25.76 -19.90
C GLY A 72 -6.88 -24.42 -20.43
N LEU A 73 -7.05 -23.44 -19.55
CA LEU A 73 -7.58 -22.12 -19.88
C LEU A 73 -6.45 -21.26 -20.44
N ASP A 74 -6.41 -21.06 -21.76
CA ASP A 74 -5.46 -20.15 -22.38
C ASP A 74 -5.98 -18.70 -22.29
N PRO A 75 -5.25 -17.78 -21.61
CA PRO A 75 -5.66 -16.37 -21.48
C PRO A 75 -5.77 -15.61 -22.81
N ASN A 76 -5.14 -16.14 -23.87
CA ASN A 76 -5.07 -15.55 -25.20
C ASN A 76 -5.82 -16.38 -26.25
N ALA A 77 -6.48 -17.49 -25.88
CA ALA A 77 -7.33 -18.22 -26.82
C ALA A 77 -8.47 -17.32 -27.31
N PHE A 78 -8.56 -17.19 -28.63
CA PHE A 78 -9.61 -16.44 -29.30
C PHE A 78 -10.77 -17.38 -29.61
N ASN A 79 -11.78 -17.42 -28.76
CA ASN A 79 -13.00 -18.18 -29.02
C ASN A 79 -13.94 -17.34 -29.90
N GLN A 80 -13.60 -17.22 -31.18
CA GLN A 80 -14.40 -16.47 -32.17
C GLN A 80 -15.79 -17.11 -32.39
N ASP A 81 -15.95 -18.39 -32.06
CA ASP A 81 -17.21 -19.15 -32.20
C ASP A 81 -18.32 -18.61 -31.26
N LEU A 82 -17.91 -18.02 -30.13
CA LEU A 82 -18.78 -17.44 -29.10
C LEU A 82 -19.20 -15.99 -29.39
N ILE A 83 -18.69 -15.39 -30.47
CA ILE A 83 -19.00 -14.02 -30.88
C ILE A 83 -19.93 -14.05 -32.09
N ASP A 84 -20.91 -13.14 -32.13
CA ASP A 84 -21.67 -12.89 -33.36
C ASP A 84 -20.83 -12.04 -34.33
N PRO A 85 -20.47 -12.54 -35.53
CA PRO A 85 -19.63 -11.81 -36.49
C PRO A 85 -20.24 -10.49 -36.97
N ASN A 86 -21.56 -10.27 -36.83
CA ASN A 86 -22.21 -9.04 -37.27
C ASN A 86 -22.23 -7.96 -36.20
N THR A 87 -22.26 -8.34 -34.92
CA THR A 87 -22.42 -7.42 -33.78
C THR A 87 -21.18 -7.33 -32.89
N SER A 88 -20.18 -8.20 -33.08
CA SER A 88 -18.98 -8.30 -32.22
C SER A 88 -19.29 -8.48 -30.72
N LEU A 89 -20.51 -8.93 -30.41
CA LEU A 89 -21.00 -9.14 -29.05
C LEU A 89 -20.97 -10.64 -28.69
N PRO A 90 -20.75 -10.98 -27.41
CA PRO A 90 -20.85 -12.35 -26.93
C PRO A 90 -22.25 -12.92 -27.18
N LYS A 91 -22.34 -14.16 -27.67
CA LYS A 91 -23.61 -14.90 -27.77
C LYS A 91 -24.06 -15.32 -26.37
N GLY A 92 -25.15 -14.72 -25.87
CA GLY A 92 -25.78 -15.11 -24.61
C GLY A 92 -26.15 -13.93 -23.70
N SER A 93 -26.95 -14.21 -22.66
CA SER A 93 -27.27 -13.22 -21.62
C SER A 93 -26.04 -12.88 -20.78
N PHE A 94 -25.97 -11.66 -20.23
CA PHE A 94 -24.86 -11.19 -19.36
C PHE A 94 -23.45 -11.31 -19.97
N GLY A 95 -23.28 -11.19 -21.30
CA GLY A 95 -21.95 -11.17 -21.93
C GLY A 95 -21.30 -12.54 -22.10
N GLY A 96 -22.11 -13.60 -22.25
CA GLY A 96 -21.62 -14.96 -22.50
C GLY A 96 -21.21 -15.72 -21.24
N MET A 97 -21.79 -15.36 -20.09
CA MET A 97 -21.52 -16.02 -18.81
C MET A 97 -22.02 -17.48 -18.84
N SER A 98 -21.10 -18.43 -18.66
CA SER A 98 -21.33 -19.88 -18.73
C SER A 98 -20.55 -20.58 -17.61
N GLY A 99 -20.83 -21.85 -17.33
CA GLY A 99 -20.04 -22.66 -16.39
C GLY A 99 -18.54 -22.72 -16.76
N ASP A 100 -18.24 -22.65 -18.06
CA ASP A 100 -16.86 -22.59 -18.58
C ASP A 100 -16.28 -21.17 -18.61
N HIS A 101 -17.14 -20.13 -18.53
CA HIS A 101 -16.77 -18.71 -18.58
C HIS A 101 -17.47 -17.94 -17.45
N PRO A 102 -17.02 -18.08 -16.19
CA PRO A 102 -17.76 -17.59 -15.02
C PRO A 102 -17.86 -16.06 -14.94
N LEU A 103 -16.95 -15.32 -15.60
CA LEU A 103 -17.01 -13.86 -15.71
C LEU A 103 -17.37 -13.38 -17.12
N GLY A 104 -17.78 -14.29 -18.01
CA GLY A 104 -18.09 -14.00 -19.41
C GLY A 104 -16.85 -13.75 -20.28
N VAL A 105 -17.11 -13.38 -21.53
CA VAL A 105 -16.07 -13.20 -22.55
C VAL A 105 -15.96 -11.74 -23.00
N GLU A 106 -14.75 -11.34 -23.38
CA GLU A 106 -14.47 -9.99 -23.85
C GLU A 106 -15.20 -9.70 -25.17
N PRO A 107 -15.85 -8.52 -25.30
CA PRO A 107 -16.38 -8.06 -26.58
C PRO A 107 -15.27 -7.99 -27.64
N LYS A 108 -15.59 -8.30 -28.90
CA LYS A 108 -14.69 -8.33 -30.08
C LYS A 108 -13.70 -9.49 -30.17
N PHE A 109 -13.14 -9.98 -29.06
CA PHE A 109 -12.09 -11.02 -29.10
C PHE A 109 -12.50 -12.36 -28.49
N GLY A 110 -13.58 -12.41 -27.69
CA GLY A 110 -14.12 -13.67 -27.18
C GLY A 110 -13.22 -14.35 -26.15
N ARG A 111 -12.31 -13.57 -25.55
CA ARG A 111 -11.36 -14.05 -24.54
C ARG A 111 -12.03 -14.13 -23.17
N ASP A 112 -11.70 -15.15 -22.39
CA ASP A 112 -12.24 -15.30 -21.04
C ASP A 112 -11.68 -14.22 -20.09
N ILE A 113 -12.58 -13.45 -19.49
CA ILE A 113 -12.22 -12.37 -18.55
C ILE A 113 -11.67 -12.94 -17.24
N ALA A 114 -12.18 -14.08 -16.76
CA ALA A 114 -11.74 -14.68 -15.51
C ALA A 114 -10.28 -15.13 -15.59
N THR A 115 -9.92 -15.81 -16.67
CA THR A 115 -8.56 -16.26 -16.94
C THR A 115 -7.58 -15.08 -17.07
N ARG A 116 -8.01 -13.97 -17.69
CA ARG A 116 -7.17 -12.75 -17.80
C ARG A 116 -6.97 -12.03 -16.48
N VAL A 117 -7.98 -11.99 -15.61
CA VAL A 117 -7.84 -11.42 -14.26
C VAL A 117 -6.88 -12.27 -13.43
N LEU A 118 -6.98 -13.60 -13.52
CA LEU A 118 -6.06 -14.52 -12.85
C LEU A 118 -4.62 -14.35 -13.35
N GLU A 119 -4.37 -14.30 -14.65
CA GLU A 119 -3.02 -14.08 -15.20
C GLU A 119 -2.48 -12.67 -14.86
N GLY A 120 -3.35 -11.65 -14.92
CA GLY A 120 -3.01 -10.28 -14.55
C GLY A 120 -2.62 -10.14 -13.07
N SER A 121 -3.23 -10.94 -12.19
CA SER A 121 -2.87 -10.96 -10.76
C SER A 121 -1.43 -11.44 -10.53
N TRP A 122 -0.98 -12.45 -11.27
CA TRP A 122 0.39 -12.96 -11.21
C TRP A 122 1.40 -11.95 -11.72
N VAL A 123 1.16 -11.36 -12.90
CA VAL A 123 2.06 -10.34 -13.48
C VAL A 123 2.18 -9.14 -12.53
N SER A 124 1.06 -8.66 -12.00
CA SER A 124 1.05 -7.52 -11.07
C SER A 124 1.85 -7.80 -9.81
N LEU A 125 1.76 -9.02 -9.27
CA LEU A 125 2.50 -9.43 -8.08
C LEU A 125 4.01 -9.49 -8.35
N VAL A 126 4.43 -10.07 -9.48
CA VAL A 126 5.87 -10.12 -9.85
C VAL A 126 6.44 -8.72 -10.00
N VAL A 127 5.74 -7.82 -10.69
CA VAL A 127 6.18 -6.43 -10.91
C VAL A 127 6.20 -5.66 -9.60
N ALA A 128 5.14 -5.73 -8.80
CA ALA A 128 5.07 -5.02 -7.52
C ALA A 128 6.14 -5.50 -6.53
N PHE A 129 6.34 -6.82 -6.44
CA PHE A 129 7.35 -7.40 -5.57
C PHE A 129 8.77 -7.04 -6.01
N GLY A 130 9.06 -7.14 -7.31
CA GLY A 130 10.35 -6.74 -7.88
C GLY A 130 10.65 -5.25 -7.67
N ALA A 131 9.66 -4.39 -7.93
CA ALA A 131 9.78 -2.95 -7.70
C ALA A 131 10.01 -2.61 -6.21
N THR A 132 9.33 -3.31 -5.31
CA THR A 132 9.47 -3.10 -3.86
C THR A 132 10.86 -3.49 -3.37
N ILE A 133 11.38 -4.64 -3.80
CA ILE A 133 12.75 -5.06 -3.44
C ILE A 133 13.76 -4.05 -3.95
N LEU A 134 13.66 -3.67 -5.24
CA LEU A 134 14.59 -2.73 -5.84
C LEU A 134 14.54 -1.37 -5.14
N SER A 135 13.34 -0.85 -4.88
CA SER A 135 13.13 0.40 -4.14
C SER A 135 13.69 0.32 -2.73
N ASN A 136 13.48 -0.79 -2.02
CA ASN A 136 13.98 -0.98 -0.67
C ASN A 136 15.51 -1.09 -0.62
N VAL A 137 16.15 -1.76 -1.58
CA VAL A 137 17.61 -1.82 -1.69
C VAL A 137 18.19 -0.42 -1.95
N ILE A 138 17.65 0.29 -2.94
CA ILE A 138 18.11 1.65 -3.27
C ILE A 138 17.88 2.59 -2.07
N GLY A 139 16.69 2.54 -1.48
CA GLY A 139 16.32 3.35 -0.31
C GLY A 139 17.18 3.04 0.91
N ALA A 140 17.50 1.77 1.17
CA ALA A 140 18.38 1.38 2.27
C ALA A 140 19.81 1.89 2.05
N ILE A 141 20.35 1.78 0.83
CA ILE A 141 21.68 2.31 0.51
C ILE A 141 21.70 3.83 0.71
N LEU A 142 20.74 4.55 0.12
CA LEU A 142 20.64 6.01 0.27
C LEU A 142 20.45 6.41 1.74
N GLY A 143 19.64 5.67 2.51
CA GLY A 143 19.42 5.92 3.93
C GLY A 143 20.68 5.72 4.77
N VAL A 144 21.45 4.67 4.52
CA VAL A 144 22.74 4.43 5.20
C VAL A 144 23.75 5.52 4.82
N VAL A 145 23.82 5.91 3.55
CA VAL A 145 24.71 6.99 3.09
C VAL A 145 24.33 8.33 3.72
N ALA A 146 23.04 8.66 3.79
CA ALA A 146 22.54 9.86 4.46
C ALA A 146 22.89 9.87 5.96
N GLY A 147 22.66 8.74 6.63
CA GLY A 147 22.93 8.57 8.07
C GLY A 147 24.42 8.55 8.42
N TYR A 148 25.28 8.05 7.53
CA TYR A 148 26.72 7.99 7.76
C TYR A 148 27.42 9.33 7.55
N TYR A 149 27.14 10.02 6.45
CA TYR A 149 27.82 11.29 6.13
C TYR A 149 27.20 12.50 6.84
N GLY A 150 25.90 12.47 7.11
CA GLY A 150 25.19 13.57 7.75
C GLY A 150 25.26 14.91 6.99
N GLY A 151 24.46 15.89 7.40
CA GLY A 151 24.55 17.26 6.89
C GLY A 151 24.17 17.43 5.42
N ARG A 152 25.16 17.65 4.54
CA ARG A 152 24.93 18.06 3.13
C ARG A 152 24.28 16.96 2.28
N VAL A 153 24.66 15.70 2.49
CA VAL A 153 24.11 14.57 1.72
C VAL A 153 22.65 14.33 2.09
N ASP A 154 22.34 14.39 3.38
CA ASP A 154 20.97 14.31 3.90
C ASP A 154 20.09 15.46 3.36
N THR A 155 20.63 16.68 3.29
CA THR A 155 19.93 17.84 2.73
C THR A 155 19.61 17.65 1.24
N ILE A 156 20.56 17.12 0.44
CA ILE A 156 20.35 16.87 -0.99
C ILE A 156 19.26 15.81 -1.20
N ILE A 157 19.31 14.70 -0.45
CA ILE A 157 18.33 13.61 -0.55
C ILE A 157 16.93 14.12 -0.18
N SER A 158 16.81 14.86 0.92
CA SER A 158 15.55 15.45 1.36
C SER A 158 14.99 16.42 0.31
N ARG A 159 15.83 17.28 -0.26
CA ARG A 159 15.42 18.22 -1.31
C ARG A 159 14.97 17.53 -2.59
N LEU A 160 15.61 16.42 -2.94
CA LEU A 160 15.20 15.61 -4.08
C LEU A 160 13.81 15.01 -3.85
N MET A 161 13.54 14.47 -2.65
CA MET A 161 12.22 13.95 -2.28
C MET A 161 11.15 15.04 -2.29
N ASP A 162 11.45 16.21 -1.71
CA ASP A 162 10.55 17.37 -1.75
C ASP A 162 10.26 17.80 -3.19
N THR A 163 11.23 17.72 -4.09
CA THR A 163 11.06 18.06 -5.51
C THR A 163 10.12 17.07 -6.20
N PHE A 164 10.29 15.76 -5.97
CA PHE A 164 9.38 14.74 -6.50
C PHE A 164 7.95 14.89 -5.96
N LEU A 165 7.79 15.25 -4.68
CA LEU A 165 6.48 15.51 -4.06
C LEU A 165 5.87 16.85 -4.50
N ALA A 166 6.71 17.84 -4.81
CA ALA A 166 6.28 19.17 -5.23
C ALA A 166 5.72 19.20 -6.66
N PHE A 167 6.03 18.21 -7.51
CA PHE A 167 5.38 18.06 -8.81
C PHE A 167 3.95 17.56 -8.63
N PRO A 168 2.93 18.44 -8.69
CA PRO A 168 1.56 18.01 -8.51
C PRO A 168 1.12 17.35 -9.80
N SER A 169 0.82 16.05 -9.76
CA SER A 169 0.17 15.34 -10.87
C SER A 169 -1.16 16.00 -11.30
N CYS A 170 -1.70 16.92 -10.49
CA CYS A 170 -2.86 17.74 -10.79
C CYS A 170 -2.60 18.91 -11.78
N CYS A 171 -1.35 19.37 -11.94
CA CYS A 171 -1.01 20.51 -12.81
C CYS A 171 -0.53 20.09 -14.20
N SER A 172 -0.66 18.81 -14.56
CA SER A 172 -0.65 18.44 -15.97
C SER A 172 -1.91 19.06 -16.59
N PRO A 173 -1.80 19.97 -17.57
CA PRO A 173 -2.96 20.58 -18.21
C PRO A 173 -3.68 19.50 -19.02
N SER A 174 -4.53 18.72 -18.35
CA SER A 174 -5.47 17.83 -18.99
C SER A 174 -6.54 18.70 -19.64
N PRO A 175 -6.71 18.65 -20.98
CA PRO A 175 -7.82 19.29 -21.64
C PRO A 175 -9.08 18.46 -21.38
N SER A 176 -9.66 18.58 -20.20
CA SER A 176 -10.95 17.94 -19.88
C SER A 176 -12.09 18.97 -19.94
N PRO A 177 -13.05 18.85 -20.87
CA PRO A 177 -14.19 19.74 -20.99
C PRO A 177 -15.37 19.26 -20.11
N GLN A 178 -15.11 18.83 -18.87
CA GLN A 178 -16.16 18.34 -17.97
C GLN A 178 -15.86 18.66 -16.50
N ARG A 179 -15.98 19.93 -16.10
CA ARG A 179 -16.08 20.30 -14.69
C ARG A 179 -17.18 21.33 -14.48
N SER A 180 -18.43 20.90 -14.43
CA SER A 180 -19.55 21.80 -14.13
C SER A 180 -20.59 21.30 -13.12
N ARG A 181 -20.48 20.13 -12.47
CA ARG A 181 -21.57 19.67 -11.57
C ARG A 181 -21.24 19.11 -10.18
N ALA A 182 -19.99 19.16 -9.71
CA ALA A 182 -19.69 18.70 -8.35
C ALA A 182 -18.66 19.60 -7.64
N ALA A 183 -19.03 20.84 -7.37
CA ALA A 183 -18.32 21.65 -6.37
C ALA A 183 -19.14 21.64 -5.07
N PRO A 184 -18.58 21.21 -3.93
CA PRO A 184 -19.27 21.25 -2.64
C PRO A 184 -19.62 22.69 -2.25
N SER A 185 -20.74 22.85 -1.54
CA SER A 185 -21.40 24.13 -1.19
C SER A 185 -20.49 25.14 -0.46
N VAL A 186 -19.38 24.69 0.13
CA VAL A 186 -18.34 25.52 0.76
C VAL A 186 -17.75 26.58 -0.17
N TRP A 187 -17.71 26.35 -1.49
CA TRP A 187 -17.11 27.29 -2.45
C TRP A 187 -18.09 28.35 -3.00
N LYS A 188 -19.34 28.40 -2.51
CA LYS A 188 -20.27 29.48 -2.88
C LYS A 188 -20.08 30.76 -2.06
N GLY A 189 -19.53 30.68 -0.85
CA GLY A 189 -19.36 31.83 0.05
C GLY A 189 -18.34 32.88 -0.42
N CYS A 190 -17.21 32.45 -1.00
CA CYS A 190 -16.13 33.37 -1.43
C CYS A 190 -16.44 34.20 -2.69
N ARG A 191 -17.59 33.99 -3.36
CA ARG A 191 -17.93 34.73 -4.58
C ARG A 191 -18.79 35.98 -4.34
N SER A 192 -19.24 36.20 -3.10
CA SER A 192 -20.17 37.29 -2.78
C SER A 192 -19.51 38.54 -2.18
N THR A 193 -18.24 38.47 -1.77
CA THR A 193 -17.54 39.57 -1.08
C THR A 193 -16.54 40.35 -1.95
N SER A 194 -16.57 40.18 -3.28
CA SER A 194 -15.77 41.01 -4.20
C SER A 194 -16.59 41.96 -5.09
N ALA A 195 -17.86 42.18 -4.75
CA ALA A 195 -18.75 43.05 -5.50
C ALA A 195 -19.63 43.89 -4.55
N SER A 196 -18.97 44.63 -3.67
CA SER A 196 -19.52 45.79 -2.94
C SER A 196 -18.41 46.48 -2.17
#